data_AF-A0A8S0T9H5-F1
#
_entry.id   AF-A0A8S0T9H5-F1
#
_cell.length_a   1.000
_cell.length_b   1.000
_cell.length_c   1.000
_cell.angle_alpha   90.00
_cell.angle_beta   90.00
_cell.angle_gamma   90.00
#
_symmetry.space_group_name_H-M   'P 1'
#
loop_
_entity.id
_entity.type
_entity.pdbx_description
1 polymer ?
#
loop_
_entity_poly.entity_id
_entity_poly.type
_entity_poly.pdbx_seq_one_letter_code
_entity_poly.pdbx_strand_id
1 'polypeptide(L)'
;MEEKQPDNDSEAVLGSSSTMEKVAAAKQYIENHYRNQMKSIQERKERRWILERKLASSDVPKEEQMNLIKDLERKETEFMRLLRNKICVDDFELLAMIGRGAHGEVWLCREIKSGNIYAMKKLKKTEMLSRGQVEHVRAERNLLAEVASHFIVKLYYSFQDAEYLYLIMEYLPGGDMMTLLMREDVLSESVTKFYIAQSVLAIESIHQHNYIHRDIKPDNLIFDKNGHMKLSDFGLCKPLDCRTLSSVNENEAMDDENIREPMDVDGRFPDAAHGSSWKSPHEQLQHWKMNRRKLAFSTVGTPDYIAPEVLLKKGYGMECDWWSLGVIMYEMLIGYPPFYSDEPVTTCRKVPCSLCIFLIFFCLFPLYF
;
A
#
# COMPACT_ATOMS: atom_id res chain seq x y z
N MET A 1 -66.80 15.27 -30.87
CA MET A 1 -66.45 15.12 -29.45
C MET A 1 -65.51 13.94 -29.37
N GLU A 2 -64.22 14.22 -29.49
CA GLU A 2 -63.14 13.23 -29.38
C GLU A 2 -62.69 13.19 -27.92
N GLU A 3 -62.82 12.03 -27.29
CA GLU A 3 -62.36 11.77 -25.94
C GLU A 3 -60.82 11.71 -25.91
N LYS A 4 -60.20 12.58 -25.12
CA LYS A 4 -58.77 12.52 -24.80
C LYS A 4 -58.52 11.46 -23.71
N GLN A 5 -57.68 10.47 -24.03
CA GLN A 5 -56.99 9.64 -23.05
C GLN A 5 -56.07 10.50 -22.16
N PRO A 6 -55.89 10.16 -20.86
CA PRO A 6 -54.87 10.79 -20.04
C PRO A 6 -53.51 10.09 -20.24
N ASP A 7 -52.51 10.87 -20.64
CA ASP A 7 -51.11 10.45 -20.69
C ASP A 7 -50.62 10.06 -19.28
N ASN A 8 -50.06 8.86 -19.20
CA ASN A 8 -49.47 8.29 -18.00
C ASN A 8 -47.96 8.58 -18.02
N ASP A 9 -47.58 9.84 -17.78
CA ASP A 9 -46.18 10.22 -17.57
C ASP A 9 -45.75 9.82 -16.16
N SER A 10 -45.34 8.56 -16.04
CA SER A 10 -44.48 8.12 -14.94
C SER A 10 -43.05 8.54 -15.23
N GLU A 11 -42.75 9.82 -15.04
CA GLU A 11 -41.38 10.32 -14.92
C GLU A 11 -40.75 9.73 -13.66
N ALA A 12 -40.21 8.51 -13.77
CA ALA A 12 -39.18 8.04 -12.88
C ALA A 12 -37.97 8.98 -13.06
N VAL A 13 -37.84 9.95 -12.14
CA VAL A 13 -36.64 10.79 -12.00
C VAL A 13 -35.47 9.87 -11.66
N LEU A 14 -34.85 9.30 -12.71
CA LEU A 14 -33.57 8.62 -12.63
C LEU A 14 -32.55 9.68 -12.23
N GLY A 15 -32.31 9.79 -10.92
CA GLY A 15 -31.28 10.67 -10.39
C GLY A 15 -29.95 10.41 -11.09
N SER A 16 -29.12 11.45 -11.21
CA SER A 16 -27.79 11.34 -11.83
C SER A 16 -27.03 10.10 -11.31
N SER A 17 -26.18 9.49 -12.13
CA SER A 17 -25.38 8.32 -11.73
C SER A 17 -24.67 8.52 -10.38
N SER A 18 -24.18 9.73 -10.11
CA SER A 18 -23.61 10.12 -8.82
C SER A 18 -24.61 10.10 -7.66
N THR A 19 -25.86 10.49 -7.89
CA THR A 19 -26.94 10.42 -6.89
C THR A 19 -27.30 8.97 -6.58
N MET A 20 -27.37 8.11 -7.61
CA MET A 20 -27.67 6.68 -7.43
C MET A 20 -26.58 5.95 -6.63
N GLU A 21 -25.31 6.27 -6.85
CA GLU A 21 -24.19 5.75 -6.05
C GLU A 21 -24.25 6.22 -4.59
N LYS A 22 -24.56 7.50 -4.35
CA LYS A 22 -24.73 8.03 -2.99
C LYS A 22 -25.91 7.38 -2.27
N VAL A 23 -27.02 7.13 -2.97
CA VAL A 23 -28.19 6.44 -2.43
C VAL A 23 -27.84 4.99 -2.11
N ALA A 24 -27.12 4.29 -2.99
CA ALA A 24 -26.67 2.93 -2.73
C ALA A 24 -25.73 2.84 -1.52
N ALA A 25 -24.76 3.75 -1.41
CA ALA A 25 -23.85 3.84 -0.27
C ALA A 25 -24.59 4.18 1.02
N ALA A 26 -25.53 5.13 0.98
CA ALA A 26 -26.36 5.49 2.13
C ALA A 26 -27.25 4.33 2.58
N LYS A 27 -27.88 3.62 1.63
CA LYS A 27 -28.69 2.44 1.92
C LYS A 27 -27.86 1.35 2.58
N GLN A 28 -26.69 1.03 2.02
CA GLN A 28 -25.79 0.02 2.58
C GLN A 28 -25.28 0.43 3.97
N TYR A 29 -24.95 1.71 4.17
CA TYR A 29 -24.56 2.24 5.48
C TYR A 29 -25.67 2.08 6.51
N ILE A 30 -26.91 2.48 6.17
CA ILE A 30 -28.08 2.39 7.04
C ILE A 30 -28.37 0.92 7.38
N GLU A 31 -28.41 0.04 6.39
CA GLU A 31 -28.64 -1.39 6.59
C GLU A 31 -27.58 -2.02 7.51
N ASN A 32 -26.30 -1.73 7.27
CA ASN A 32 -25.22 -2.22 8.13
C ASN A 32 -25.29 -1.62 9.54
N HIS A 33 -25.65 -0.34 9.67
CA HIS A 33 -25.81 0.32 10.95
C HIS A 33 -26.91 -0.32 11.80
N TYR A 34 -28.11 -0.51 11.22
CA TYR A 34 -29.21 -1.17 11.90
C TYR A 34 -28.94 -2.64 12.17
N ARG A 35 -28.30 -3.36 11.24
CA ARG A 35 -27.90 -4.76 11.45
C ARG A 35 -26.93 -4.91 12.62
N ASN A 36 -25.91 -4.05 12.69
CA ASN A 36 -24.93 -4.06 13.79
C ASN A 36 -25.58 -3.64 15.12
N GLN A 37 -26.47 -2.64 15.11
CA GLN A 37 -27.25 -2.28 16.30
C GLN A 37 -28.14 -3.44 16.77
N MET A 38 -28.89 -4.08 15.87
CA MET A 38 -29.75 -5.22 16.19
C MET A 38 -28.93 -6.38 16.75
N LYS A 39 -27.77 -6.68 16.17
CA LYS A 39 -26.84 -7.70 16.68
C LYS A 39 -26.37 -7.37 18.10
N SER A 40 -25.93 -6.14 18.34
CA SER A 40 -25.50 -5.68 19.67
C SER A 40 -26.62 -5.75 20.72
N ILE A 41 -27.86 -5.36 20.34
CA ILE A 41 -29.04 -5.46 21.20
C ILE A 41 -29.37 -6.92 21.50
N GLN A 42 -29.29 -7.80 20.51
CA GLN A 42 -29.56 -9.23 20.66
C GLN A 42 -28.55 -9.89 21.60
N GLU A 43 -27.26 -9.65 21.39
CA GLU A 43 -26.20 -10.17 22.25
C GLU A 43 -26.34 -9.68 23.70
N ARG A 44 -26.77 -8.42 23.90
CA ARG A 44 -27.05 -7.86 25.24
C ARG A 44 -28.23 -8.57 25.91
N LYS A 45 -29.30 -8.85 25.16
CA LYS A 45 -30.45 -9.61 25.66
C LYS A 45 -30.05 -11.04 26.02
N GLU A 46 -29.23 -11.69 25.20
CA GLU A 46 -28.74 -13.04 25.46
C GLU A 46 -27.86 -13.12 26.70
N ARG A 47 -26.90 -12.19 26.87
CA ARG A 47 -26.05 -12.13 28.09
C ARG A 47 -26.89 -11.95 29.35
N ARG A 48 -27.89 -11.07 29.30
CA ARG A 48 -28.83 -10.88 30.40
C ARG A 48 -29.66 -12.14 30.67
N TRP A 49 -30.22 -12.75 29.62
CA TRP A 49 -31.04 -13.96 29.73
C TRP A 49 -30.25 -15.14 30.33
N ILE A 50 -28.98 -15.32 29.92
CA ILE A 50 -28.09 -16.35 30.48
C ILE A 50 -27.89 -16.12 31.99
N LEU A 51 -27.65 -14.87 32.40
CA LEU A 51 -27.48 -14.55 33.82
C LEU A 51 -28.77 -14.81 34.61
N GLU A 52 -29.91 -14.34 34.13
CA GLU A 52 -31.22 -14.55 34.76
C GLU A 52 -31.55 -16.05 34.89
N ARG A 53 -31.25 -16.85 33.86
CA ARG A 53 -31.46 -18.31 33.90
C ARG A 53 -30.56 -18.99 34.94
N LYS A 54 -29.30 -18.57 35.05
CA LYS A 54 -28.37 -19.09 36.07
C LYS A 54 -28.81 -18.73 37.48
N LEU A 55 -29.29 -17.50 37.68
CA LEU A 55 -29.82 -17.04 38.97
C LEU A 55 -31.11 -17.78 39.35
N ALA A 56 -31.97 -18.10 38.38
CA ALA A 56 -33.18 -18.89 38.61
C ALA A 56 -32.90 -20.35 38.98
N SER A 57 -31.77 -20.91 38.53
CA SER A 57 -31.35 -22.29 38.85
C SER A 57 -30.53 -22.44 40.12
N SER A 58 -30.22 -21.33 40.82
CA SER A 58 -29.31 -21.31 41.96
C SER A 58 -30.04 -20.78 43.20
N ASP A 59 -29.78 -21.34 44.39
CA ASP A 59 -30.35 -20.90 45.68
C ASP A 59 -29.72 -19.59 46.19
N VAL A 60 -29.56 -18.61 45.29
CA VAL A 60 -28.99 -17.30 45.61
C VAL A 60 -30.10 -16.42 46.20
N PRO A 61 -29.87 -15.74 47.33
CA PRO A 61 -30.83 -14.81 47.91
C PRO A 61 -31.25 -13.70 46.93
N LYS A 62 -32.52 -13.29 46.96
CA LYS A 62 -33.09 -12.28 46.05
C LYS A 62 -32.31 -10.96 46.02
N GLU A 63 -31.74 -10.56 47.15
CA GLU A 63 -30.95 -9.33 47.27
C GLU A 63 -29.62 -9.43 46.52
N GLU A 64 -28.97 -10.58 46.57
CA GLU A 64 -27.73 -10.87 45.85
C GLU A 64 -27.99 -11.05 44.34
N GLN A 65 -29.13 -11.66 43.96
CA GLN A 65 -29.59 -11.68 42.57
C GLN A 65 -29.76 -10.26 41.99
N MET A 66 -30.36 -9.34 42.76
CA MET A 66 -30.56 -7.95 42.35
C MET A 66 -29.23 -7.20 42.20
N ASN A 67 -28.26 -7.46 43.07
CA ASN A 67 -26.91 -6.88 42.97
C ASN A 67 -26.16 -7.36 41.72
N LEU A 68 -26.23 -8.65 41.40
CA LEU A 68 -25.59 -9.22 40.21
C LEU A 68 -26.18 -8.67 38.90
N ILE A 69 -27.50 -8.46 38.85
CA ILE A 69 -28.15 -7.81 37.69
C ILE A 69 -27.70 -6.36 37.56
N LYS A 70 -27.67 -5.59 38.66
CA LYS A 70 -27.18 -4.21 38.66
C LYS A 70 -25.71 -4.11 38.22
N ASP A 71 -24.87 -5.05 38.63
CA ASP A 71 -23.47 -5.12 38.21
C ASP A 71 -23.33 -5.45 36.72
N LEU A 72 -24.18 -6.34 36.17
CA LEU A 72 -24.23 -6.59 34.73
C LEU A 72 -24.62 -5.32 33.97
N GLU A 73 -25.64 -4.60 34.43
CA GLU A 73 -26.08 -3.34 33.81
C GLU A 73 -24.99 -2.26 33.85
N ARG A 74 -24.25 -2.16 34.95
CA ARG A 74 -23.09 -1.26 35.07
C ARG A 74 -22.02 -1.61 34.03
N LYS A 75 -21.63 -2.88 33.95
CA LYS A 75 -20.63 -3.38 32.98
C LYS A 75 -21.07 -3.17 31.53
N GLU A 76 -22.35 -3.41 31.20
CA GLU A 76 -22.91 -3.14 29.87
C GLU A 76 -22.90 -1.63 29.54
N THR A 77 -23.17 -0.78 30.53
CA THR A 77 -23.14 0.68 30.34
C THR A 77 -21.71 1.18 30.12
N GLU A 78 -20.75 0.67 30.89
CA GLU A 78 -19.32 0.94 30.70
C GLU A 78 -18.83 0.44 29.35
N PHE A 79 -19.20 -0.78 28.96
CA PHE A 79 -18.88 -1.34 27.64
C PHE A 79 -19.44 -0.49 26.50
N MET A 80 -20.69 -0.03 26.60
CA MET A 80 -21.30 0.90 25.63
C MET A 80 -20.66 2.29 25.65
N ARG A 81 -20.08 2.71 26.78
CA ARG A 81 -19.31 3.97 26.86
C ARG A 81 -17.94 3.80 26.19
N LEU A 82 -17.28 2.66 26.38
CA LEU A 82 -16.04 2.30 25.70
C LEU A 82 -16.24 2.20 24.19
N LEU A 83 -17.33 1.57 23.73
CA LEU A 83 -17.69 1.52 22.31
C LEU A 83 -17.99 2.90 21.70
N ARG A 84 -18.39 3.87 22.52
CA ARG A 84 -18.63 5.26 22.10
C ARG A 84 -17.37 6.11 22.05
N ASN A 85 -16.30 5.72 22.75
CA ASN A 85 -15.00 6.36 22.63
C ASN A 85 -14.34 5.94 21.31
N LYS A 86 -14.77 6.58 20.23
CA LYS A 86 -14.06 6.51 18.95
C LYS A 86 -12.70 7.15 19.14
N ILE A 87 -11.65 6.38 18.83
CA ILE A 87 -10.29 6.90 18.77
C ILE A 87 -10.26 8.07 17.78
N CYS A 88 -9.75 9.21 18.21
CA CYS A 88 -9.59 10.41 17.38
C CYS A 88 -8.15 10.91 17.41
N VAL A 89 -7.87 11.95 16.64
CA VAL A 89 -6.53 12.56 16.57
C VAL A 89 -6.11 13.12 17.94
N ASP A 90 -7.06 13.60 18.75
CA ASP A 90 -6.79 14.19 20.07
C ASP A 90 -6.33 13.15 21.11
N ASP A 91 -6.49 11.85 20.84
CA ASP A 91 -5.94 10.78 21.67
C ASP A 91 -4.42 10.61 21.48
N PHE A 92 -3.81 11.32 20.52
CA PHE A 92 -2.39 11.21 20.17
C PHE A 92 -1.67 12.55 20.26
N GLU A 93 -0.55 12.56 20.97
CA GLU A 93 0.40 13.67 20.99
C GLU A 93 1.38 13.52 19.82
N LEU A 94 1.45 14.51 18.92
CA LEU A 94 2.42 14.53 17.82
C LEU A 94 3.80 14.96 18.34
N LEU A 95 4.81 14.12 18.12
CA LEU A 95 6.18 14.35 18.63
C LEU A 95 7.09 14.94 17.55
N ALA A 96 7.20 14.28 16.39
CA ALA A 96 8.12 14.68 15.32
C ALA A 96 7.60 14.24 13.95
N MET A 97 7.86 15.04 12.91
CA MET A 97 7.62 14.61 11.53
C MET A 97 8.78 13.69 11.08
N ILE A 98 8.46 12.45 10.72
CA ILE A 98 9.46 11.43 10.32
C ILE A 98 9.50 11.20 8.81
N GLY A 99 8.47 11.63 8.06
CA GLY A 99 8.48 11.55 6.60
C GLY A 99 7.44 12.45 5.95
N ARG A 100 7.74 12.91 4.74
CA ARG A 100 6.78 13.62 3.87
C ARG A 100 6.85 12.96 2.49
N GLY A 101 5.74 12.36 2.06
CA GLY A 101 5.63 11.65 0.79
C GLY A 101 4.61 12.29 -0.14
N ALA A 102 4.47 11.73 -1.33
CA ALA A 102 3.47 12.16 -2.32
C ALA A 102 2.01 11.96 -1.84
N HIS A 103 1.81 11.05 -0.89
CA HIS A 103 0.49 10.68 -0.37
C HIS A 103 0.12 11.40 0.92
N GLY A 104 1.07 12.03 1.62
CA GLY A 104 0.82 12.72 2.89
C GLY A 104 2.04 12.82 3.79
N GLU A 105 1.80 13.06 5.08
CA GLU A 105 2.84 13.25 6.09
C GLU A 105 2.84 12.08 7.09
N VAL A 106 4.01 11.63 7.51
CA VAL A 106 4.18 10.61 8.54
C VAL A 106 4.77 11.27 9.78
N TRP A 107 4.08 11.12 10.90
CA TRP A 107 4.44 11.70 12.19
C TRP A 107 4.70 10.61 13.22
N LEU A 108 5.77 10.75 14.00
CA LEU A 108 5.93 10.04 15.25
C LEU A 108 4.95 10.62 16.26
N CYS A 109 4.13 9.78 16.88
CA CYS A 109 3.16 10.19 17.89
C CYS A 109 3.18 9.27 19.11
N ARG A 110 2.63 9.78 20.22
CA ARG A 110 2.42 9.04 21.47
C ARG A 110 0.94 8.98 21.77
N GLU A 111 0.42 7.79 22.01
CA GLU A 111 -0.96 7.66 22.52
C GLU A 111 -1.00 8.14 23.98
N ILE A 112 -1.88 9.09 24.28
CA ILE A 112 -1.93 9.76 25.60
C ILE A 112 -2.30 8.77 26.71
N LYS A 113 -3.21 7.83 26.43
CA LYS A 113 -3.73 6.88 27.43
C LYS A 113 -2.70 5.83 27.84
N SER A 114 -1.99 5.27 26.87
CA SER A 114 -1.06 4.15 27.10
C SER A 114 0.40 4.60 27.22
N GLY A 115 0.74 5.78 26.68
CA GLY A 115 2.12 6.26 26.54
C GLY A 115 2.91 5.58 25.42
N ASN A 116 2.28 4.67 24.66
CA ASN A 116 2.92 3.93 23.58
C ASN A 116 3.23 4.83 22.39
N ILE A 117 4.33 4.51 21.69
CA ILE A 117 4.81 5.24 20.51
C ILE A 117 4.31 4.57 19.23
N TYR A 118 3.86 5.39 18.29
CA TYR A 118 3.33 4.96 16.99
C TYR A 118 3.82 5.88 15.86
N ALA A 119 3.69 5.38 14.63
CA ALA A 119 3.81 6.19 13.43
C ALA A 119 2.40 6.50 12.88
N MET A 120 2.04 7.77 12.78
CA MET A 120 0.78 8.26 12.24
C MET A 120 0.98 8.77 10.80
N LYS A 121 0.41 8.07 9.82
CA LYS A 121 0.32 8.55 8.43
C LYS A 121 -0.95 9.40 8.29
N LYS A 122 -0.77 10.68 8.00
CA LYS A 122 -1.81 11.70 7.82
C LYS A 122 -1.97 12.00 6.33
N LEU A 123 -3.12 11.65 5.77
CA LEU A 123 -3.43 11.73 4.34
C LEU A 123 -4.54 12.76 4.12
N LYS A 124 -4.33 13.75 3.23
CA LYS A 124 -5.31 14.83 3.01
C LYS A 124 -6.38 14.40 2.00
N LYS A 125 -7.65 14.44 2.40
CA LYS A 125 -8.77 13.93 1.58
C LYS A 125 -8.95 14.68 0.27
N THR A 126 -8.83 16.00 0.28
CA THR A 126 -8.97 16.83 -0.92
C THR A 126 -7.92 16.50 -1.97
N GLU A 127 -6.69 16.22 -1.53
CA GLU A 127 -5.57 15.88 -2.41
C GLU A 127 -5.75 14.49 -3.03
N MET A 128 -6.16 13.51 -2.21
CA MET A 128 -6.48 12.16 -2.68
C MET A 128 -7.57 12.17 -3.75
N LEU A 129 -8.61 12.99 -3.57
CA LEU A 129 -9.70 13.14 -4.54
C LEU A 129 -9.20 13.79 -5.84
N SER A 130 -8.45 14.89 -5.74
CA SER A 130 -7.94 15.59 -6.94
C SER A 130 -6.98 14.73 -7.77
N ARG A 131 -6.24 13.81 -7.13
CA ARG A 131 -5.27 12.93 -7.79
C ARG A 131 -5.85 11.55 -8.17
N GLY A 132 -7.11 11.28 -7.84
CA GLY A 132 -7.74 9.98 -8.09
C GLY A 132 -7.14 8.80 -7.29
N GLN A 133 -6.59 9.05 -6.11
CA GLN A 133 -5.84 8.06 -5.30
C GLN A 133 -6.69 7.38 -4.21
N VAL A 134 -8.02 7.56 -4.22
CA VAL A 134 -8.91 7.03 -3.18
C VAL A 134 -8.87 5.50 -3.12
N GLU A 135 -8.91 4.83 -4.27
CA GLU A 135 -8.83 3.37 -4.35
C GLU A 135 -7.49 2.84 -3.82
N HIS A 136 -6.39 3.54 -4.09
CA HIS A 136 -5.07 3.16 -3.59
C HIS A 136 -4.99 3.22 -2.06
N VAL A 137 -5.50 4.29 -1.44
CA VAL A 137 -5.51 4.40 0.04
C VAL A 137 -6.45 3.37 0.66
N ARG A 138 -7.55 3.02 -0.02
CA ARG A 138 -8.44 1.96 0.44
C ARG A 138 -7.77 0.59 0.37
N ALA A 139 -7.03 0.32 -0.71
CA ALA A 139 -6.25 -0.90 -0.87
C ALA A 139 -5.14 -1.00 0.20
N GLU A 140 -4.40 0.09 0.45
CA GLU A 140 -3.39 0.15 1.52
C GLU A 140 -3.99 -0.21 2.88
N ARG A 141 -5.10 0.42 3.26
CA ARG A 141 -5.77 0.15 4.54
C ARG A 141 -6.26 -1.29 4.63
N ASN A 142 -6.85 -1.83 3.56
CA ASN A 142 -7.39 -3.20 3.56
C ASN A 142 -6.25 -4.21 3.66
N LEU A 143 -5.18 -4.06 2.87
CA LEU A 143 -3.98 -4.91 2.93
C LEU A 143 -3.40 -4.92 4.34
N LEU A 144 -3.18 -3.75 4.94
CA LEU A 144 -2.62 -3.64 6.29
C LEU A 144 -3.52 -4.22 7.38
N ALA A 145 -4.84 -4.29 7.14
CA ALA A 145 -5.80 -4.88 8.08
C ALA A 145 -5.96 -6.40 7.89
N GLU A 146 -5.80 -6.90 6.66
CA GLU A 146 -5.98 -8.30 6.29
C GLU A 146 -4.70 -9.11 6.44
N VAL A 147 -3.55 -8.54 6.07
CA VAL A 147 -2.27 -9.25 6.03
C VAL A 147 -1.55 -9.12 7.36
N ALA A 148 -1.62 -10.18 8.17
CA ALA A 148 -0.88 -10.30 9.42
C ALA A 148 0.45 -11.03 9.20
N SER A 149 1.50 -10.30 8.83
CA SER A 149 2.85 -10.83 8.63
C SER A 149 3.87 -10.13 9.53
N HIS A 150 4.88 -10.86 10.01
CA HIS A 150 5.98 -10.27 10.79
C HIS A 150 6.86 -9.34 9.94
N PHE A 151 6.89 -9.55 8.62
CA PHE A 151 7.69 -8.78 7.66
C PHE A 151 6.92 -7.60 7.03
N ILE A 152 5.73 -7.29 7.53
CA ILE A 152 4.93 -6.12 7.10
C ILE A 152 4.72 -5.20 8.30
N VAL A 153 4.70 -3.89 8.05
CA VAL A 153 4.35 -2.90 9.08
C VAL A 153 2.92 -3.13 9.58
N LYS A 154 2.75 -3.22 10.89
CA LYS A 154 1.46 -3.46 11.53
C LYS A 154 0.62 -2.18 11.61
N LEU A 155 -0.64 -2.26 11.19
CA LEU A 155 -1.67 -1.25 11.44
C LEU A 155 -2.41 -1.55 12.74
N TYR A 156 -2.52 -0.57 13.63
CA TYR A 156 -3.26 -0.65 14.89
C TYR A 156 -4.65 -0.02 14.78
N TYR A 157 -4.72 1.20 14.25
CA TYR A 157 -5.96 1.97 14.16
C TYR A 157 -6.06 2.69 12.82
N SER A 158 -7.28 2.87 12.34
CA SER A 158 -7.56 3.80 11.26
C SER A 158 -8.78 4.65 11.61
N PHE A 159 -8.69 5.95 11.41
CA PHE A 159 -9.77 6.90 11.66
C PHE A 159 -9.66 8.09 10.70
N GLN A 160 -10.66 8.97 10.72
CA GLN A 160 -10.73 10.12 9.82
C GLN A 160 -11.47 11.28 10.48
N ASP A 161 -11.12 12.50 10.12
CA ASP A 161 -11.86 13.72 10.47
C ASP A 161 -12.45 14.38 9.22
N ALA A 162 -12.81 15.66 9.27
CA ALA A 162 -13.35 16.37 8.10
C ALA A 162 -12.35 16.51 6.95
N GLU A 163 -11.06 16.63 7.24
CA GLU A 163 -10.01 17.02 6.28
C GLU A 163 -9.03 15.88 5.95
N TYR A 164 -8.79 14.97 6.89
CA TYR A 164 -7.72 13.98 6.85
C TYR A 164 -8.21 12.56 7.15
N LEU A 165 -7.45 11.60 6.62
CA LEU A 165 -7.47 10.19 7.00
C LEU A 165 -6.18 9.86 7.75
N TYR A 166 -6.30 9.08 8.82
CA TYR A 166 -5.21 8.74 9.72
C TYR A 166 -5.04 7.23 9.80
N LEU A 167 -3.80 6.77 9.59
CA LEU A 167 -3.40 5.38 9.80
C LEU A 167 -2.36 5.34 10.91
N ILE A 168 -2.66 4.64 12.00
CA ILE A 168 -1.77 4.46 13.15
C ILE A 168 -1.07 3.13 13.01
N MET A 169 0.24 3.17 12.80
CA MET A 169 1.09 2.04 12.49
C MET A 169 2.14 1.85 13.58
N GLU A 170 2.75 0.66 13.64
CA GLU A 170 3.93 0.44 14.47
C GLU A 170 5.06 1.41 14.08
N TYR A 171 5.75 1.96 15.08
CA TYR A 171 6.93 2.77 14.84
C TYR A 171 8.17 1.86 14.74
N LEU A 172 8.92 2.04 13.67
CA LEU A 172 10.14 1.29 13.36
C LEU A 172 11.36 2.22 13.49
N PRO A 173 12.15 2.13 14.58
CA PRO A 173 13.20 3.09 14.89
C PRO A 173 14.51 2.87 14.10
N GLY A 174 14.63 1.76 13.36
CA GLY A 174 15.88 1.40 12.69
C GLY A 174 16.15 2.16 11.38
N GLY A 175 15.21 3.01 10.94
CA GLY A 175 15.30 3.73 9.67
C GLY A 175 15.05 2.83 8.46
N ASP A 176 15.32 3.33 7.26
CA ASP A 176 15.07 2.64 5.99
C ASP A 176 16.36 2.10 5.32
N MET A 177 16.19 1.15 4.41
CA MET A 177 17.28 0.53 3.63
C MET A 177 18.00 1.57 2.75
N MET A 178 17.29 2.59 2.26
CA MET A 178 17.90 3.67 1.49
C MET A 178 18.99 4.37 2.30
N THR A 179 18.71 4.71 3.56
CA THR A 179 19.63 5.34 4.50
C THR A 179 20.80 4.42 4.84
N LEU A 180 20.57 3.12 5.00
CA LEU A 180 21.64 2.14 5.22
C LEU A 180 22.60 2.10 4.02
N LEU A 181 22.08 2.03 2.80
CA LEU A 181 22.87 2.04 1.57
C LEU A 181 23.61 3.36 1.34
N MET A 182 23.06 4.48 1.82
CA MET A 182 23.80 5.76 1.82
C MET A 182 24.99 5.77 2.79
N ARG A 183 24.97 4.95 3.84
CA ARG A 183 26.03 4.91 4.86
C ARG A 183 27.13 3.93 4.52
N GLU A 184 26.76 2.72 4.11
CA GLU A 184 27.69 1.60 3.90
C GLU A 184 28.20 1.51 2.44
N ASP A 185 27.57 2.24 1.51
CA ASP A 185 27.78 2.21 0.06
C ASP A 185 27.46 0.85 -0.60
N VAL A 186 28.06 -0.23 -0.11
CA VAL A 186 27.92 -1.61 -0.59
C VAL A 186 27.80 -2.54 0.61
N LEU A 187 26.89 -3.50 0.54
CA LEU A 187 26.68 -4.54 1.53
C LEU A 187 27.39 -5.83 1.11
N SER A 188 27.95 -6.54 2.09
CA SER A 188 28.52 -7.87 1.86
C SER A 188 27.44 -8.87 1.44
N GLU A 189 27.82 -9.92 0.70
CA GLU A 189 26.88 -10.95 0.22
C GLU A 189 26.05 -11.60 1.34
N SER A 190 26.64 -11.79 2.53
CA SER A 190 25.93 -12.38 3.67
C SER A 190 24.82 -11.46 4.19
N VAL A 191 25.09 -10.16 4.29
CA VAL A 191 24.13 -9.14 4.71
C VAL A 191 23.05 -8.96 3.64
N THR A 192 23.44 -8.89 2.36
CA THR A 192 22.50 -8.84 1.23
C THR A 192 21.57 -10.03 1.24
N LYS A 193 22.10 -11.25 1.37
CA LYS A 193 21.30 -12.49 1.45
C LYS A 193 20.28 -12.44 2.59
N PHE A 194 20.68 -11.95 3.76
CA PHE A 194 19.79 -11.83 4.91
C PHE A 194 18.60 -10.89 4.65
N TYR A 195 18.85 -9.69 4.12
CA TYR A 195 17.79 -8.73 3.84
C TYR A 195 16.93 -9.12 2.64
N ILE A 196 17.53 -9.66 1.58
CA ILE A 196 16.78 -10.18 0.42
C ILE A 196 15.87 -11.33 0.85
N ALA A 197 16.33 -12.27 1.68
CA ALA A 197 15.47 -13.35 2.18
C ALA A 197 14.25 -12.81 2.96
N GLN A 198 14.41 -11.78 3.79
CA GLN A 198 13.28 -11.16 4.50
C GLN A 198 12.35 -10.42 3.53
N SER A 199 12.88 -9.74 2.52
CA SER A 199 12.09 -9.08 1.49
C SER A 199 11.27 -10.07 0.67
N VAL A 200 11.82 -11.24 0.37
CA VAL A 200 11.09 -12.34 -0.29
C VAL A 200 9.89 -12.75 0.55
N LEU A 201 10.08 -12.99 1.85
CA LEU A 201 8.99 -13.37 2.75
C LEU A 201 7.92 -12.28 2.89
N ALA A 202 8.33 -11.00 2.87
CA ALA A 202 7.40 -9.87 2.86
C ALA A 202 6.54 -9.86 1.57
N ILE A 203 7.19 -9.94 0.41
CA ILE A 203 6.54 -9.90 -0.92
C ILE A 203 5.64 -11.12 -1.12
N GLU A 204 6.10 -12.31 -0.75
CA GLU A 204 5.29 -13.51 -0.81
C GLU A 204 4.02 -13.36 0.05
N SER A 205 4.12 -12.79 1.26
CA SER A 205 2.97 -12.64 2.15
C SER A 205 1.88 -11.71 1.59
N ILE A 206 2.24 -10.65 0.84
CA ILE A 206 1.24 -9.82 0.15
C ILE A 206 0.68 -10.51 -1.10
N HIS A 207 1.51 -11.23 -1.85
CA HIS A 207 1.08 -11.94 -3.06
C HIS A 207 0.10 -13.07 -2.73
N GLN A 208 0.31 -13.80 -1.62
CA GLN A 208 -0.63 -14.81 -1.12
C GLN A 208 -2.02 -14.25 -0.79
N HIS A 209 -2.11 -12.96 -0.48
CA HIS A 209 -3.38 -12.25 -0.24
C HIS A 209 -3.87 -11.52 -1.50
N ASN A 210 -3.35 -11.87 -2.67
CA ASN A 210 -3.73 -11.32 -3.97
C ASN A 210 -3.50 -9.81 -4.11
N TYR A 211 -2.45 -9.27 -3.49
CA TYR A 211 -2.02 -7.89 -3.70
C TYR A 211 -0.68 -7.83 -4.41
N ILE A 212 -0.52 -6.89 -5.34
CA ILE A 212 0.79 -6.52 -5.92
C ILE A 212 1.24 -5.19 -5.29
N HIS A 213 2.51 -5.06 -4.89
CA HIS A 213 3.04 -3.85 -4.28
C HIS A 213 3.25 -2.71 -5.28
N ARG A 214 3.92 -3.00 -6.41
CA ARG A 214 4.23 -2.08 -7.53
C ARG A 214 5.22 -0.95 -7.25
N ASP A 215 5.60 -0.72 -6.00
CA ASP A 215 6.56 0.32 -5.59
C ASP A 215 7.61 -0.23 -4.61
N ILE A 216 8.16 -1.41 -4.91
CA ILE A 216 9.24 -1.98 -4.10
C ILE A 216 10.52 -1.18 -4.36
N LYS A 217 11.04 -0.53 -3.32
CA LYS A 217 12.25 0.30 -3.36
C LYS A 217 12.92 0.35 -1.99
N PRO A 218 14.21 0.73 -1.88
CA PRO A 218 14.91 0.78 -0.60
C PRO A 218 14.25 1.67 0.46
N ASP A 219 13.59 2.76 0.06
CA ASP A 219 12.90 3.67 0.99
C ASP A 219 11.72 3.01 1.73
N ASN A 220 11.13 1.98 1.12
CA ASN A 220 9.95 1.29 1.65
C ASN A 220 10.31 0.07 2.52
N LEU A 221 11.59 -0.30 2.60
CA LEU A 221 12.12 -1.38 3.44
C LEU A 221 12.66 -0.78 4.75
N ILE A 222 11.90 -0.90 5.84
CA ILE A 222 12.19 -0.24 7.12
C ILE A 222 12.65 -1.26 8.17
N PHE A 223 13.61 -0.88 9.00
CA PHE A 223 14.16 -1.73 10.05
C PHE A 223 13.48 -1.53 11.40
N ASP A 224 13.18 -2.63 12.08
CA ASP A 224 12.74 -2.63 13.47
C ASP A 224 13.89 -2.36 14.44
N LYS A 225 13.58 -2.32 15.74
CA LYS A 225 14.55 -2.09 16.82
C LYS A 225 15.62 -3.20 16.96
N ASN A 226 15.38 -4.37 16.36
CA ASN A 226 16.27 -5.53 16.38
C ASN A 226 17.11 -5.61 15.09
N GLY A 227 16.85 -4.76 14.10
CA GLY A 227 17.52 -4.76 12.80
C GLY A 227 16.88 -5.71 11.77
N HIS A 228 15.68 -6.25 12.03
CA HIS A 228 14.92 -6.99 11.03
C HIS A 228 14.14 -6.03 10.12
N MET A 229 14.00 -6.41 8.86
CA MET A 229 13.33 -5.63 7.83
C MET A 229 11.83 -5.92 7.82
N LYS A 230 11.05 -4.85 7.66
CA LYS A 230 9.61 -4.85 7.41
C LYS A 230 9.28 -3.97 6.20
N LEU A 231 8.36 -4.45 5.37
CA LEU A 231 7.84 -3.72 4.23
C LEU A 231 6.79 -2.69 4.69
N SER A 232 6.86 -1.50 4.11
CA SER A 232 5.99 -0.36 4.39
C SER A 232 5.56 0.34 3.09
N ASP A 233 4.64 1.31 3.22
CA ASP A 233 4.09 2.14 2.14
C ASP A 233 3.43 1.36 0.99
N PHE A 234 2.22 0.87 1.25
CA PHE A 234 1.39 0.19 0.25
C PHE A 234 0.54 1.17 -0.58
N GLY A 235 0.90 2.46 -0.62
CA GLY A 235 0.12 3.52 -1.27
C GLY A 235 -0.02 3.35 -2.80
N LEU A 236 0.68 2.40 -3.40
CA LEU A 236 0.53 2.00 -4.79
C LEU A 236 0.12 0.53 -4.94
N CYS A 237 -0.29 -0.16 -3.88
CA CYS A 237 -0.72 -1.55 -4.02
C CYS A 237 -2.04 -1.67 -4.81
N LYS A 238 -2.24 -2.81 -5.47
CA LYS A 238 -3.50 -3.10 -6.19
C LYS A 238 -3.93 -4.54 -5.91
N PRO A 239 -5.21 -4.79 -5.58
CA PRO A 239 -5.74 -6.15 -5.55
C PRO A 239 -5.73 -6.74 -6.97
N LEU A 240 -5.38 -8.01 -7.07
CA LEU A 240 -5.50 -8.80 -8.28
C LEU A 240 -6.99 -9.08 -8.52
N ASP A 241 -7.61 -8.31 -9.41
CA ASP A 241 -8.96 -8.62 -9.87
C ASP A 241 -8.88 -9.81 -10.84
N CYS A 242 -9.18 -11.01 -10.35
CA CYS A 242 -9.23 -12.24 -11.16
C CYS A 242 -10.27 -12.18 -12.31
N ARG A 243 -11.09 -11.12 -12.40
CA ARG A 243 -12.05 -10.88 -13.48
C ARG A 243 -11.49 -10.11 -14.67
N THR A 244 -10.33 -9.44 -14.54
CA THR A 244 -9.71 -8.70 -15.65
C THR A 244 -8.69 -9.54 -16.42
N LEU A 245 -8.48 -10.80 -16.03
CA LEU A 245 -7.75 -11.80 -16.80
C LEU A 245 -8.64 -12.56 -17.81
N SER A 246 -9.95 -12.35 -17.78
CA SER A 246 -10.86 -12.84 -18.82
C SER A 246 -11.05 -11.77 -19.91
N SER A 247 -10.26 -11.89 -20.98
CA SER A 247 -10.40 -11.37 -22.36
C SER A 247 -9.09 -10.76 -22.86
N VAL A 248 -7.98 -11.50 -22.77
CA VAL A 248 -6.93 -11.32 -23.78
C VAL A 248 -7.48 -11.98 -25.04
N ASN A 249 -8.16 -11.19 -25.87
CA ASN A 249 -8.43 -11.60 -27.24
C ASN A 249 -7.07 -11.77 -27.93
N GLU A 250 -6.69 -13.00 -28.20
CA GLU A 250 -5.51 -13.36 -29.01
C GLU A 250 -5.64 -12.93 -30.49
N ASN A 251 -6.52 -11.99 -30.85
CA ASN A 251 -6.89 -11.70 -32.24
C ASN A 251 -7.02 -10.20 -32.56
N GLU A 252 -6.13 -9.34 -32.05
CA GLU A 252 -5.89 -8.04 -32.70
C GLU A 252 -4.49 -8.07 -33.31
N ALA A 253 -4.43 -8.39 -34.60
CA ALA A 253 -3.29 -8.07 -35.44
C ALA A 253 -3.09 -6.55 -35.38
N MET A 254 -2.04 -6.11 -34.68
CA MET A 254 -1.61 -4.72 -34.72
C MET A 254 -1.03 -4.42 -36.10
N ASP A 255 -1.60 -3.42 -36.75
CA ASP A 255 -1.23 -2.93 -38.07
C ASP A 255 0.28 -2.62 -38.18
N ASP A 256 0.88 -3.22 -39.20
CA ASP A 256 2.30 -3.22 -39.56
C ASP A 256 2.70 -1.97 -40.38
N GLU A 257 2.38 -0.77 -39.90
CA GLU A 257 2.66 0.49 -40.62
C GLU A 257 3.40 1.56 -39.78
N ASN A 258 4.45 1.19 -39.05
CA ASN A 258 5.48 2.18 -38.69
C ASN A 258 6.90 1.64 -38.49
N ILE A 259 7.22 0.47 -39.04
CA ILE A 259 8.60 -0.06 -39.09
C ILE A 259 9.06 -0.14 -40.55
N ARG A 260 9.08 0.98 -41.27
CA ARG A 260 9.83 1.10 -42.53
C ARG A 260 10.33 2.53 -42.73
N GLU A 261 11.48 2.84 -42.16
CA GLU A 261 12.42 3.71 -42.87
C GLU A 261 13.76 2.98 -43.03
N PRO A 262 14.42 3.12 -44.20
CA PRO A 262 15.42 2.17 -44.67
C PRO A 262 16.76 2.38 -43.95
N MET A 263 17.46 1.27 -43.70
CA MET A 263 18.90 1.30 -43.46
C MET A 263 19.60 1.82 -44.72
N ASP A 264 19.88 3.11 -44.79
CA ASP A 264 20.88 3.63 -45.71
C ASP A 264 22.27 3.31 -45.16
N VAL A 265 22.85 2.25 -45.73
CA VAL A 265 24.29 1.97 -45.71
C VAL A 265 24.95 3.00 -46.62
N ASP A 266 25.31 4.16 -46.09
CA ASP A 266 26.31 5.02 -46.73
C ASP A 266 27.54 5.16 -45.84
N GLY A 267 28.63 4.56 -46.33
CA GLY A 267 29.92 4.53 -45.68
C GLY A 267 30.60 5.89 -45.79
N ARG A 268 30.32 6.79 -44.84
CA ARG A 268 31.23 7.88 -44.45
C ARG A 268 31.17 8.09 -42.95
N PHE A 269 32.27 7.78 -42.29
CA PHE A 269 32.56 8.17 -40.91
C PHE A 269 32.42 9.69 -40.77
N PRO A 270 31.54 10.22 -39.90
CA PRO A 270 31.65 11.58 -39.40
C PRO A 270 32.68 11.59 -38.27
N ASP A 271 33.59 12.55 -38.36
CA ASP A 271 34.75 12.70 -37.51
C ASP A 271 34.47 12.58 -36.01
N ALA A 272 35.43 11.94 -35.36
CA ALA A 272 35.57 11.81 -33.91
C ALA A 272 35.69 13.19 -33.24
N ALA A 273 34.58 13.82 -32.88
CA ALA A 273 34.59 15.02 -32.03
C ALA A 273 33.24 15.32 -31.37
N HIS A 274 32.65 14.39 -30.61
CA HIS A 274 31.85 14.70 -29.41
C HIS A 274 31.58 13.40 -28.65
N GLY A 275 32.39 13.15 -27.61
CA GLY A 275 32.36 11.93 -26.83
C GLY A 275 31.10 11.80 -25.97
N SER A 276 30.25 10.83 -26.29
CA SER A 276 29.42 10.15 -25.29
C SER A 276 30.36 9.37 -24.37
N SER A 277 30.83 10.03 -23.32
CA SER A 277 31.69 9.42 -22.31
C SER A 277 30.86 8.43 -21.50
N TRP A 278 30.97 7.14 -21.81
CA TRP A 278 30.52 6.09 -20.90
C TRP A 278 31.24 6.30 -19.56
N LYS A 279 30.52 6.79 -18.55
CA LYS A 279 31.04 7.02 -17.21
C LYS A 279 31.57 5.69 -16.65
N SER A 280 32.79 5.70 -16.11
CA SER A 280 33.36 4.54 -15.43
C SER A 280 32.46 4.10 -14.25
N PRO A 281 32.48 2.83 -13.82
CA PRO A 281 31.68 2.37 -12.67
C PRO A 281 31.90 3.21 -11.40
N HIS A 282 33.12 3.69 -11.20
CA HIS A 282 33.46 4.59 -10.09
C HIS A 282 32.78 5.97 -10.24
N GLU A 283 32.77 6.56 -11.44
CA GLU A 283 32.05 7.81 -11.70
C GLU A 283 30.54 7.66 -11.56
N GLN A 284 29.97 6.52 -11.98
CA GLN A 284 28.55 6.21 -11.80
C GLN A 284 28.18 6.10 -10.32
N LEU A 285 29.01 5.42 -9.52
CA LEU A 285 28.82 5.31 -8.07
C LEU A 285 28.85 6.69 -7.39
N GLN A 286 29.85 7.52 -7.68
CA GLN A 286 29.96 8.87 -7.09
C GLN A 286 28.78 9.77 -7.52
N HIS A 287 28.36 9.66 -8.77
CA HIS A 287 27.23 10.42 -9.30
C HIS A 287 25.89 9.98 -8.70
N TRP A 288 25.67 8.66 -8.61
CA TRP A 288 24.52 8.09 -7.91
C TRP A 288 24.49 8.63 -6.48
N LYS A 289 25.57 8.53 -5.71
CA LYS A 289 25.64 9.05 -4.33
C LYS A 289 25.21 10.53 -4.21
N MET A 290 25.67 11.38 -5.15
CA MET A 290 25.35 12.81 -5.14
C MET A 290 23.86 13.07 -5.46
N ASN A 291 23.30 12.36 -6.44
CA ASN A 291 21.92 12.54 -6.86
C ASN A 291 20.94 11.80 -5.94
N ARG A 292 21.32 10.66 -5.39
CA ARG A 292 20.54 9.81 -4.48
C ARG A 292 20.04 10.59 -3.26
N ARG A 293 20.86 11.48 -2.68
CA ARG A 293 20.42 12.38 -1.60
C ARG A 293 19.35 13.38 -2.05
N LYS A 294 19.39 13.86 -3.31
CA LYS A 294 18.37 14.74 -3.88
C LYS A 294 17.09 13.96 -4.22
N LEU A 295 17.22 12.72 -4.70
CA LEU A 295 16.09 11.84 -5.01
C LEU A 295 15.34 11.38 -3.75
N ALA A 296 16.02 11.13 -2.63
CA ALA A 296 15.39 10.78 -1.35
C ALA A 296 14.41 11.86 -0.82
N PHE A 297 14.54 13.11 -1.27
CA PHE A 297 13.63 14.22 -0.90
C PHE A 297 12.70 14.65 -2.06
N SER A 298 12.78 14.00 -3.22
CA SER A 298 11.97 14.31 -4.40
C SER A 298 10.61 13.62 -4.34
N THR A 299 9.53 14.35 -4.65
CA THR A 299 8.17 13.81 -4.77
C THR A 299 7.94 12.98 -6.04
N VAL A 300 8.88 13.03 -6.98
CA VAL A 300 8.83 12.25 -8.22
C VAL A 300 9.59 10.96 -7.97
N GLY A 301 8.88 9.83 -7.99
CA GLY A 301 9.47 8.51 -7.74
C GLY A 301 10.62 8.18 -8.70
N THR A 302 11.53 7.33 -8.24
CA THR A 302 12.73 6.91 -8.96
C THR A 302 12.38 5.73 -9.88
N PRO A 303 12.37 5.88 -11.23
CA PRO A 303 11.95 4.82 -12.14
C PRO A 303 12.93 3.62 -12.18
N ASP A 304 14.08 3.75 -11.52
CA ASP A 304 15.17 2.78 -11.54
C ASP A 304 14.78 1.38 -11.02
N TYR A 305 13.73 1.27 -10.20
CA TYR A 305 13.22 -0.01 -9.67
C TYR A 305 11.98 -0.54 -10.41
N ILE A 306 11.46 0.19 -11.40
CA ILE A 306 10.20 -0.17 -12.08
C ILE A 306 10.48 -1.23 -13.15
N ALA A 307 9.66 -2.28 -13.16
CA ALA A 307 9.73 -3.34 -14.16
C ALA A 307 9.36 -2.87 -15.58
N PRO A 308 10.00 -3.40 -16.63
CA PRO A 308 9.76 -2.98 -18.01
C PRO A 308 8.30 -3.11 -18.45
N GLU A 309 7.61 -4.17 -18.06
CA GLU A 309 6.20 -4.42 -18.38
C GLU A 309 5.27 -3.35 -17.76
N VAL A 310 5.60 -2.86 -16.57
CA VAL A 310 4.87 -1.76 -15.91
C VAL A 310 5.05 -0.46 -16.69
N LEU A 311 6.25 -0.20 -17.22
CA LEU A 311 6.52 0.97 -18.07
C LEU A 311 5.83 0.87 -19.43
N LEU A 312 5.80 -0.33 -20.02
CA LEU A 312 5.25 -0.58 -21.35
C LEU A 312 3.71 -0.68 -21.37
N LYS A 313 3.05 -0.67 -20.20
CA LYS A 313 1.59 -0.85 -20.05
C LYS A 313 1.02 -2.10 -20.72
N LYS A 314 1.89 -3.05 -21.11
CA LYS A 314 1.50 -4.40 -21.49
C LYS A 314 1.24 -5.10 -20.16
N GLY A 315 -0.01 -5.48 -19.89
CA GLY A 315 -0.47 -5.92 -18.57
C GLY A 315 0.58 -6.70 -17.76
N TYR A 316 0.70 -6.36 -16.48
CA TYR A 316 1.71 -6.89 -15.56
C TYR A 316 1.05 -7.68 -14.43
N GLY A 317 1.74 -8.68 -13.92
CA GLY A 317 1.35 -9.47 -12.76
C GLY A 317 2.24 -9.24 -11.55
N MET A 318 2.27 -10.23 -10.65
CA MET A 318 3.03 -10.21 -9.40
C MET A 318 4.56 -10.22 -9.62
N GLU A 319 4.99 -10.62 -10.81
CA GLU A 319 6.39 -10.70 -11.22
C GLU A 319 7.13 -9.36 -11.23
N CYS A 320 6.41 -8.25 -11.36
CA CYS A 320 7.02 -6.92 -11.35
C CYS A 320 7.69 -6.59 -9.99
N ASP A 321 7.18 -7.11 -8.88
CA ASP A 321 7.78 -6.91 -7.55
C ASP A 321 9.12 -7.68 -7.42
N TRP A 322 9.24 -8.84 -8.09
CA TRP A 322 10.48 -9.61 -8.12
C TRP A 322 11.57 -8.92 -8.94
N TRP A 323 11.20 -8.24 -10.02
CA TRP A 323 12.11 -7.37 -10.76
C TRP A 323 12.71 -6.30 -9.86
N SER A 324 11.84 -5.54 -9.17
CA SER A 324 12.27 -4.48 -8.25
C SER A 324 13.20 -5.02 -7.16
N LEU A 325 12.90 -6.20 -6.60
CA LEU A 325 13.78 -6.84 -5.61
C LEU A 325 15.16 -7.18 -6.18
N GLY A 326 15.25 -7.65 -7.42
CA GLY A 326 16.52 -7.92 -8.08
C GLY A 326 17.34 -6.65 -8.35
N VAL A 327 16.69 -5.53 -8.70
CA VAL A 327 17.34 -4.22 -8.80
C VAL A 327 17.93 -3.80 -7.45
N ILE A 328 17.18 -3.97 -6.35
CA ILE A 328 17.66 -3.70 -4.99
C ILE A 328 18.85 -4.60 -4.64
N MET A 329 18.79 -5.89 -4.93
CA MET A 329 19.90 -6.82 -4.68
C MET A 329 21.17 -6.40 -5.42
N TYR A 330 21.04 -5.99 -6.68
CA TYR A 330 22.17 -5.46 -7.45
C TYR A 330 22.73 -4.20 -6.79
N GLU A 331 21.86 -3.26 -6.41
CA GLU A 331 22.28 -2.03 -5.74
C GLU A 331 23.00 -2.32 -4.42
N MET A 332 22.53 -3.28 -3.62
CA MET A 332 23.20 -3.69 -2.38
C MET A 332 24.64 -4.18 -2.63
N LEU A 333 24.89 -4.90 -3.72
CA LEU A 333 26.19 -5.51 -4.01
C LEU A 333 27.14 -4.60 -4.81
N ILE A 334 26.60 -3.67 -5.59
CA ILE A 334 27.37 -2.84 -6.54
C ILE A 334 27.39 -1.36 -6.13
N GLY A 335 26.42 -0.92 -5.33
CA GLY A 335 26.31 0.43 -4.77
C GLY A 335 25.48 1.42 -5.58
N TYR A 336 24.97 1.01 -6.76
CA TYR A 336 24.05 1.80 -7.58
C TYR A 336 23.11 0.87 -8.39
N PRO A 337 21.90 1.32 -8.77
CA PRO A 337 20.97 0.48 -9.51
C PRO A 337 21.46 0.24 -10.96
N PRO A 338 21.20 -0.95 -11.52
CA PRO A 338 21.78 -1.42 -12.78
C PRO A 338 21.46 -0.52 -14.00
N PHE A 339 20.32 0.16 -13.98
CA PHE A 339 19.84 0.96 -15.12
C PHE A 339 20.01 2.47 -14.92
N TYR A 340 20.77 2.87 -13.90
CA TYR A 340 20.93 4.28 -13.55
C TYR A 340 21.36 5.15 -14.75
N SER A 341 20.76 6.32 -14.86
CA SER A 341 21.14 7.33 -15.83
C SER A 341 20.83 8.74 -15.33
N ASP A 342 21.42 9.73 -15.99
CA ASP A 342 21.29 11.13 -15.59
C ASP A 342 19.86 11.69 -15.78
N GLU A 343 19.05 11.08 -16.66
CA GLU A 343 17.70 11.51 -16.97
C GLU A 343 16.67 10.37 -16.82
N PRO A 344 15.52 10.59 -16.15
CA PRO A 344 14.52 9.53 -15.93
C PRO A 344 14.09 8.84 -17.23
N VAL A 345 14.01 9.60 -18.33
CA VAL A 345 13.66 9.11 -19.66
C VAL A 345 14.72 8.16 -20.21
N THR A 346 16.01 8.40 -19.94
CA THR A 346 17.09 7.50 -20.37
C THR A 346 17.12 6.22 -19.53
N THR A 347 16.74 6.27 -18.24
CA THR A 347 16.57 5.07 -17.40
C THR A 347 15.45 4.20 -17.98
N CYS A 348 14.30 4.80 -18.29
CA CYS A 348 13.17 4.12 -18.93
C CYS A 348 13.50 3.52 -20.31
N ARG A 349 14.52 4.03 -21.01
CA ARG A 349 15.01 3.47 -22.30
C ARG A 349 16.01 2.32 -22.13
N LYS A 350 16.78 2.29 -21.02
CA LYS A 350 17.75 1.21 -20.73
C LYS A 350 17.09 -0.05 -20.18
N VAL A 351 16.01 0.11 -19.42
CA VAL A 351 15.26 -0.99 -18.78
C VAL A 351 14.75 -2.04 -19.80
N PRO A 352 14.13 -1.68 -20.94
CA PRO A 352 13.64 -2.66 -21.92
C PRO A 352 14.74 -3.37 -22.73
N CYS A 353 15.92 -2.75 -22.91
CA CYS A 353 17.01 -3.31 -23.72
C CYS A 353 17.83 -4.39 -23.00
N SER A 354 17.63 -4.58 -21.69
CA SER A 354 18.48 -5.43 -20.84
C SER A 354 17.82 -6.74 -20.40
N LEU A 355 16.68 -7.09 -21.01
CA LEU A 355 15.84 -8.27 -20.67
C LEU A 355 16.62 -9.60 -20.59
N CYS A 356 17.75 -9.73 -21.29
CA CYS A 356 18.52 -10.98 -21.34
C CYS A 356 19.37 -11.27 -20.09
N ILE A 357 19.70 -10.28 -19.25
CA ILE A 357 20.64 -10.49 -18.12
C ILE A 357 19.89 -10.86 -16.83
N PHE A 358 18.66 -10.38 -16.65
CA PHE A 358 17.88 -10.61 -15.43
C PHE A 358 17.20 -11.99 -15.38
N LEU A 359 16.75 -12.52 -16.53
CA LEU A 359 16.12 -13.85 -16.62
C LEU A 359 17.07 -14.99 -16.22
N ILE A 360 18.38 -14.85 -16.45
CA ILE A 360 19.36 -15.90 -16.15
C ILE A 360 19.66 -15.99 -14.64
N PHE A 361 19.61 -14.87 -13.91
CA PHE A 361 19.87 -14.87 -12.46
C PHE A 361 18.64 -15.29 -11.63
N PHE A 362 17.42 -14.96 -12.07
CA PHE A 362 16.20 -15.23 -11.31
C PHE A 362 15.54 -16.58 -11.61
N CYS A 363 15.62 -17.12 -12.85
CA CYS A 363 15.02 -18.44 -13.14
C CYS A 363 15.73 -19.60 -12.42
N LEU A 364 16.94 -19.41 -11.87
CA LEU A 364 17.67 -20.41 -11.10
C LEU A 364 17.49 -20.29 -9.57
N PHE A 365 16.87 -19.21 -9.08
CA PHE A 365 16.74 -18.95 -7.65
C PHE A 365 15.73 -19.87 -6.91
N PRO A 366 14.61 -20.32 -7.52
CA PRO A 366 13.71 -21.29 -6.88
C PRO A 366 14.31 -22.70 -6.72
N LEU A 367 15.50 -22.97 -7.28
CA LEU A 367 16.13 -24.30 -7.27
C LEU A 367 17.27 -24.45 -6.26
N TYR A 368 17.65 -23.38 -5.56
CA TYR A 368 18.81 -23.38 -4.65
C TYR A 368 18.53 -22.94 -3.21
N PHE A 369 17.26 -22.78 -2.82
CA PHE A 369 16.83 -22.59 -1.44
C PHE A 369 15.67 -23.50 -1.06
#